data_AF-A0AAJ2J9P0-F1
#
_entry.id   AF-A0AAJ2J9P0-F1
#
_cell.length_a   1.000
_cell.length_b   1.000
_cell.length_c   1.000
_cell.angle_alpha   90.00
_cell.angle_beta   90.00
_cell.angle_gamma   90.00
#
_symmetry.space_group_name_H-M   'P 1'
#
loop_
_entity.id
_entity.type
_entity.pdbx_description
1 polymer ?
#
loop_
_entity_poly.entity_id
_entity_poly.type
_entity_poly.pdbx_seq_one_letter_code
_entity_poly.pdbx_strand_id
1 'polypeptide(L)'
;MAEDDLLLDRLYRISGVLTDDPDSSSYMLVSRSLFHCDPEVRERAIFIGGLRWADPLILGCFIGMITTGMESVDDNRRLMVEALVSAALRGKIDVVSVESWLRGVLGSSDSDSLQGKAVYIGLLRIQGKMSVSDFASLDYDYVIVDSSMVS
;
A
#
# COMPACT_ATOMS: atom_id res chain seq x y z
N MET A 1 -11.94 -12.21 -25.27
CA MET A 1 -11.13 -11.58 -24.21
C MET A 1 -11.22 -12.50 -23.01
N ALA A 2 -10.09 -12.84 -22.38
CA ALA A 2 -10.13 -13.64 -21.17
C ALA A 2 -10.91 -12.89 -20.07
N GLU A 3 -11.49 -13.61 -19.13
CA GLU A 3 -12.26 -13.02 -18.02
C GLU A 3 -11.39 -12.02 -17.23
N ASP A 4 -10.11 -12.34 -17.05
CA ASP A 4 -9.12 -11.50 -16.37
C ASP A 4 -8.81 -10.20 -17.14
N ASP A 5 -8.73 -10.25 -18.48
CA ASP A 5 -8.53 -9.04 -19.31
C ASP A 5 -9.71 -8.07 -19.14
N LEU A 6 -10.92 -8.60 -19.06
CA LEU A 6 -12.14 -7.82 -18.86
C LEU A 6 -12.19 -7.24 -17.44
N LEU A 7 -11.69 -7.98 -16.45
CA LEU A 7 -11.58 -7.51 -15.07
C LEU A 7 -10.56 -6.36 -14.96
N LEU A 8 -9.37 -6.54 -15.54
CA LEU A 8 -8.35 -5.50 -15.60
C LEU A 8 -8.87 -4.24 -16.30
N ASP A 9 -9.51 -4.36 -17.46
CA ASP A 9 -10.10 -3.22 -18.17
C ASP A 9 -11.13 -2.47 -17.29
N ARG A 10 -11.96 -3.19 -16.52
CA ARG A 10 -12.88 -2.57 -15.56
C ARG A 10 -12.14 -1.83 -14.44
N LEU A 11 -11.09 -2.43 -13.88
CA LEU A 11 -10.28 -1.78 -12.84
C LEU A 11 -9.56 -0.53 -13.39
N TYR A 12 -9.04 -0.58 -14.61
CA TYR A 12 -8.45 0.58 -15.28
C TYR A 12 -9.49 1.69 -15.53
N ARG A 13 -10.74 1.34 -15.85
CA ARG A 13 -11.80 2.35 -15.97
C ARG A 13 -12.11 2.99 -14.61
N ILE A 14 -12.19 2.19 -13.54
CA ILE A 14 -12.45 2.70 -12.19
C ILE A 14 -11.31 3.62 -11.72
N SER A 15 -10.04 3.27 -12.00
CA SER A 15 -8.91 4.11 -11.61
C SER A 15 -8.90 5.48 -12.29
N GLY A 16 -9.54 5.60 -13.46
CA GLY A 16 -9.76 6.87 -14.17
C GLY A 16 -10.90 7.73 -13.61
N VAL A 17 -11.72 7.21 -12.70
CA VAL A 17 -12.83 7.97 -12.10
C VAL A 17 -12.30 8.81 -10.93
N LEU A 18 -12.43 10.14 -11.05
CA LEU A 18 -11.91 11.10 -10.09
C LEU A 18 -12.87 11.40 -8.91
N THR A 19 -13.82 10.50 -8.62
CA THR A 19 -14.63 10.62 -7.40
C THR A 19 -13.87 10.04 -6.22
N ASP A 20 -14.01 10.68 -5.05
CA ASP A 20 -13.36 10.22 -3.83
C ASP A 20 -14.17 9.08 -3.17
N ASP A 21 -15.49 9.06 -3.39
CA ASP A 21 -16.37 8.01 -2.90
C ASP A 21 -16.71 6.99 -4.00
N PRO A 22 -16.54 5.68 -3.74
CA PRO A 22 -16.95 4.63 -4.66
C PRO A 22 -18.45 4.37 -4.63
N ASP A 23 -19.04 4.06 -5.78
CA ASP A 23 -20.33 3.38 -5.81
C ASP A 23 -20.19 1.93 -5.32
N SER A 24 -21.29 1.34 -4.86
CA SER A 24 -21.29 0.00 -4.26
C SER A 24 -20.78 -1.09 -5.20
N SER A 25 -20.99 -0.95 -6.51
CA SER A 25 -20.55 -1.96 -7.50
C SER A 25 -19.03 -1.90 -7.70
N SER A 26 -18.47 -0.70 -7.80
CA SER A 26 -17.03 -0.47 -7.88
C SER A 26 -16.33 -0.93 -6.60
N TYR A 27 -16.88 -0.61 -5.43
CA TYR A 27 -16.33 -1.06 -4.15
C TYR A 27 -16.29 -2.58 -4.04
N MET A 28 -17.38 -3.26 -4.40
CA MET A 28 -17.44 -4.73 -4.39
C MET A 28 -16.43 -5.36 -5.37
N LEU A 29 -16.25 -4.77 -6.55
CA LEU A 29 -15.29 -5.26 -7.53
C LEU A 29 -13.85 -5.14 -7.01
N VAL A 30 -13.48 -3.96 -6.49
CA VAL A 30 -12.13 -3.69 -5.97
C VAL A 30 -11.82 -4.54 -4.76
N SER A 31 -12.73 -4.60 -3.77
CA SER A 31 -12.51 -5.40 -2.55
C SER A 31 -12.32 -6.90 -2.84
N ARG A 32 -13.05 -7.47 -3.80
CA ARG A 32 -12.83 -8.87 -4.24
C ARG A 32 -11.51 -9.05 -4.98
N SER A 33 -11.14 -8.05 -5.78
CA SER A 33 -9.91 -8.08 -6.58
C SER A 33 -8.64 -8.09 -5.73
N LEU A 34 -8.69 -7.63 -4.47
CA LEU A 34 -7.58 -7.74 -3.52
C LEU A 34 -7.13 -9.19 -3.23
N PHE A 35 -7.99 -10.17 -3.47
CA PHE A 35 -7.71 -11.59 -3.23
C PHE A 35 -7.63 -12.40 -4.53
N HIS A 36 -7.49 -11.73 -5.68
CA HIS A 36 -7.38 -12.39 -6.96
C HIS A 36 -6.06 -13.16 -7.10
N CYS A 37 -6.01 -14.22 -7.91
CA CYS A 37 -4.78 -15.00 -8.13
C CYS A 37 -3.74 -14.20 -8.94
N ASP A 38 -4.20 -13.40 -9.90
CA ASP A 38 -3.36 -12.51 -10.70
C ASP A 38 -2.85 -11.32 -9.86
N PRO A 39 -1.53 -11.13 -9.75
CA PRO A 39 -0.95 -10.02 -9.00
C PRO A 39 -1.21 -8.64 -9.62
N GLU A 40 -1.34 -8.52 -10.95
CA GLU A 40 -1.64 -7.22 -11.59
C GLU A 40 -3.06 -6.75 -11.20
N VAL A 41 -4.02 -7.69 -11.16
CA VAL A 41 -5.38 -7.40 -10.67
C VAL A 41 -5.33 -6.89 -9.23
N ARG A 42 -4.54 -7.55 -8.36
CA ARG A 42 -4.35 -7.10 -6.97
C ARG A 42 -3.69 -5.72 -6.90
N GLU A 43 -2.62 -5.48 -7.66
CA GLU A 43 -1.94 -4.17 -7.73
C GLU A 43 -2.93 -3.04 -8.03
N ARG A 44 -3.78 -3.23 -9.05
CA ARG A 44 -4.80 -2.24 -9.42
C ARG A 44 -5.84 -2.04 -8.32
N ALA A 45 -6.28 -3.12 -7.67
CA ALA A 45 -7.20 -3.02 -6.54
C ALA A 45 -6.57 -2.27 -5.34
N ILE A 46 -5.29 -2.51 -5.05
CA ILE A 46 -4.54 -1.83 -3.99
C ILE A 46 -4.45 -0.33 -4.30
N PHE A 47 -4.10 0.03 -5.53
CA PHE A 47 -4.02 1.42 -5.97
C PHE A 47 -5.36 2.16 -5.78
N ILE A 48 -6.46 1.56 -6.26
CA ILE A 48 -7.79 2.17 -6.18
C ILE A 48 -8.25 2.29 -4.73
N GLY A 49 -8.26 1.19 -3.98
CA GLY A 49 -8.80 1.19 -2.63
C GLY A 49 -7.94 1.96 -1.62
N GLY A 50 -6.62 1.83 -1.73
CA GLY A 50 -5.67 2.40 -0.77
C GLY A 50 -5.24 3.82 -1.05
N LEU A 51 -4.85 4.13 -2.29
CA LEU A 51 -4.32 5.45 -2.62
C LEU A 51 -5.43 6.41 -3.02
N ARG A 52 -6.32 5.96 -3.91
CA ARG A 52 -7.39 6.79 -4.47
C ARG A 52 -8.50 7.03 -3.45
N TRP A 53 -9.18 5.99 -3.00
CA TRP A 53 -10.28 6.13 -2.02
C TRP A 53 -9.76 6.35 -0.60
N ALA A 54 -8.58 5.79 -0.27
CA ALA A 54 -8.07 5.74 1.09
C ALA A 54 -9.12 5.22 2.08
N ASP A 55 -9.85 4.18 1.64
CA ASP A 55 -10.97 3.63 2.39
C ASP A 55 -10.47 2.92 3.66
N PRO A 56 -10.99 3.26 4.86
CA PRO A 56 -10.50 2.67 6.11
C PRO A 56 -10.62 1.15 6.19
N LEU A 57 -11.64 0.53 5.58
CA LEU A 57 -11.81 -0.92 5.61
C LEU A 57 -10.79 -1.61 4.71
N ILE A 58 -10.54 -1.06 3.51
CA ILE A 58 -9.50 -1.56 2.61
C ILE A 58 -8.11 -1.36 3.22
N LEU A 59 -7.83 -0.21 3.83
CA LEU A 59 -6.56 0.04 4.53
C LEU A 59 -6.38 -0.93 5.70
N GLY A 60 -7.43 -1.21 6.47
CA GLY A 60 -7.41 -2.25 7.51
C GLY A 60 -7.11 -3.64 6.94
N CYS A 61 -7.63 -3.95 5.75
CA CYS A 61 -7.31 -5.19 5.04
C CYS A 61 -5.83 -5.27 4.66
N PHE A 62 -5.20 -4.17 4.25
CA PHE A 62 -3.76 -4.13 3.95
C PHE A 62 -2.91 -4.44 5.17
N ILE A 63 -3.23 -3.84 6.32
CA ILE A 63 -2.57 -4.13 7.59
C ILE A 63 -2.64 -5.63 7.88
N GLY A 64 -3.83 -6.24 7.72
CA GLY A 64 -4.04 -7.67 7.87
C GLY A 64 -3.17 -8.50 6.91
N MET A 65 -3.27 -8.23 5.60
CA MET A 65 -2.55 -8.97 4.55
C MET A 65 -1.03 -8.94 4.75
N ILE A 66 -0.47 -7.78 5.09
CA ILE A 66 0.95 -7.63 5.38
C ILE A 66 1.32 -8.39 6.66
N THR A 67 0.56 -8.22 7.74
CA THR A 67 0.87 -8.83 9.04
C THR A 67 0.84 -10.35 8.99
N THR A 68 -0.08 -10.93 8.21
CA THR A 68 -0.21 -12.39 8.06
C THR A 68 0.65 -12.96 6.92
N GLY A 69 1.33 -12.11 6.14
CA GLY A 69 2.10 -12.54 4.96
C GLY A 69 1.23 -13.14 3.84
N MET A 70 -0.02 -12.70 3.70
CA MET A 70 -0.94 -13.23 2.67
C MET A 70 -0.61 -12.73 1.26
N GLU A 71 -0.10 -11.51 1.12
CA GLU A 71 0.38 -11.02 -0.17
C GLU A 71 1.80 -11.54 -0.43
N SER A 72 1.95 -12.29 -1.52
CA SER A 72 3.22 -12.92 -1.90
C SER A 72 4.10 -12.03 -2.79
N VAL A 73 3.51 -11.03 -3.45
CA VAL A 73 4.23 -10.13 -4.35
C VAL A 73 4.75 -8.93 -3.58
N ASP A 74 6.07 -8.76 -3.62
CA ASP A 74 6.76 -7.73 -2.84
C ASP A 74 6.40 -6.30 -3.28
N ASP A 75 6.18 -6.08 -4.59
CA ASP A 75 5.74 -4.77 -5.09
C ASP A 75 4.33 -4.40 -4.59
N ASN A 76 3.43 -5.37 -4.52
CA ASN A 76 2.10 -5.16 -3.93
C ASN A 76 2.20 -4.81 -2.44
N ARG A 77 3.10 -5.48 -1.70
CA ARG A 77 3.35 -5.16 -0.29
C ARG A 77 3.93 -3.75 -0.13
N ARG A 78 4.88 -3.34 -0.97
CA ARG A 78 5.37 -1.95 -1.04
C ARG A 78 4.22 -0.97 -1.26
N LEU A 79 3.37 -1.21 -2.26
CA LEU A 79 2.24 -0.33 -2.59
C LEU A 79 1.23 -0.22 -1.44
N MET A 80 0.93 -1.33 -0.76
CA MET A 80 0.08 -1.33 0.44
C MET A 80 0.68 -0.48 1.57
N VAL A 81 1.98 -0.58 1.81
CA VAL A 81 2.69 0.24 2.82
C VAL A 81 2.63 1.72 2.44
N GLU A 82 2.92 2.07 1.19
CA GLU A 82 2.85 3.45 0.70
C GLU A 82 1.43 4.03 0.83
N ALA A 83 0.40 3.22 0.55
CA ALA A 83 -0.99 3.61 0.74
C ALA A 83 -1.31 3.94 2.21
N LEU A 84 -0.87 3.09 3.14
CA LEU A 84 -1.06 3.31 4.58
C LEU A 84 -0.34 4.57 5.06
N VAL A 85 0.92 4.76 4.68
CA VAL A 85 1.70 5.97 5.03
C VAL A 85 1.04 7.22 4.45
N SER A 86 0.61 7.18 3.20
CA SER A 86 -0.09 8.28 2.54
C SER A 86 -1.43 8.61 3.24
N ALA A 87 -2.20 7.59 3.63
CA ALA A 87 -3.43 7.79 4.38
C ALA A 87 -3.18 8.41 5.77
N ALA A 88 -2.13 7.95 6.48
CA ALA A 88 -1.74 8.48 7.78
C ALA A 88 -1.32 9.96 7.70
N LEU A 89 -0.47 10.30 6.72
CA LEU A 89 -0.01 11.68 6.50
C LEU A 89 -1.15 12.63 6.06
N ARG A 90 -2.20 12.10 5.44
CA ARG A 90 -3.43 12.84 5.10
C ARG A 90 -4.44 12.92 6.27
N GLY A 91 -4.14 12.32 7.42
CA GLY A 91 -5.03 12.28 8.58
C GLY A 91 -6.26 11.39 8.40
N LYS A 92 -6.24 10.44 7.47
CA LYS A 92 -7.34 9.49 7.22
C LYS A 92 -7.33 8.31 8.19
N ILE A 93 -6.16 7.96 8.71
CA ILE A 93 -5.94 6.95 9.75
C ILE A 93 -4.96 7.50 10.79
N ASP A 94 -4.96 6.92 11.99
CA ASP A 94 -4.11 7.39 13.09
C ASP A 94 -2.62 7.16 12.80
N VAL A 95 -1.86 8.26 12.74
CA VAL A 95 -0.44 8.22 12.37
C VAL A 95 0.41 7.51 13.42
N VAL A 96 0.06 7.62 14.71
CA VAL A 96 0.82 6.99 15.81
C VAL A 96 0.69 5.47 15.74
N SER A 97 -0.52 4.98 15.50
CA SER A 97 -0.79 3.54 15.33
C SER A 97 -0.07 2.97 14.10
N VAL A 98 -0.08 3.70 12.98
CA VAL A 98 0.64 3.29 11.76
C VAL A 98 2.14 3.29 11.99
N GLU A 99 2.72 4.31 12.65
CA GLU A 99 4.14 4.33 12.98
C GLU A 99 4.53 3.12 13.84
N SER A 100 3.76 2.84 14.90
CA SER A 100 4.02 1.70 15.79
C SER A 100 3.95 0.38 15.03
N TRP A 101 2.97 0.22 14.14
CA TRP A 101 2.85 -0.98 13.32
C TRP A 101 4.02 -1.12 12.33
N LEU A 102 4.42 -0.04 11.66
CA LEU A 102 5.57 -0.04 10.74
C LEU A 102 6.87 -0.45 11.45
N ARG A 103 7.12 0.00 12.69
CA ARG A 103 8.28 -0.46 13.46
C ARG A 103 8.25 -1.97 13.70
N GLY A 104 7.08 -2.52 14.01
CA GLY A 104 6.88 -3.96 14.16
C GLY A 104 7.14 -4.73 12.87
N VAL A 105 6.62 -4.24 11.75
CA VAL A 105 6.85 -4.83 10.41
C VAL A 105 8.32 -4.74 10.02
N LEU A 106 8.99 -3.61 10.28
CA LEU A 106 10.41 -3.44 9.97
C LEU A 106 11.26 -4.48 10.70
N GLY A 107 10.94 -4.75 11.97
CA GLY A 107 11.66 -5.74 12.79
C GLY A 107 11.50 -7.19 12.33
N SER A 108 10.49 -7.50 11.50
CA SER A 108 10.24 -8.84 10.97
C SER A 108 10.44 -8.97 9.45
N SER A 109 10.70 -7.87 8.76
CA SER A 109 10.88 -7.85 7.30
C SER A 109 12.33 -8.08 6.91
N ASP A 110 12.54 -8.66 5.73
CA ASP A 110 13.84 -8.66 5.06
C ASP A 110 14.19 -7.23 4.65
N SER A 111 15.37 -6.73 5.06
CA SER A 111 15.84 -5.37 4.76
C SER A 111 16.07 -5.12 3.27
N ASP A 112 16.31 -6.18 2.49
CA ASP A 112 16.54 -6.06 1.05
C ASP A 112 15.23 -6.11 0.24
N SER A 113 14.13 -6.52 0.86
CA SER A 113 12.81 -6.56 0.24
C SER A 113 12.25 -5.16 -0.03
N LEU A 114 11.44 -5.02 -1.09
CA LEU A 114 10.69 -3.80 -1.38
C LEU A 114 9.76 -3.43 -0.23
N GLN A 115 9.12 -4.40 0.42
CA GLN A 115 8.33 -4.15 1.63
C GLN A 115 9.19 -3.53 2.74
N GLY A 116 10.33 -4.13 3.09
CA GLY A 116 11.20 -3.65 4.16
C GLY A 116 11.69 -2.23 3.90
N LYS A 117 12.12 -1.96 2.66
CA LYS A 117 12.50 -0.62 2.21
C LYS A 117 11.33 0.36 2.28
N ALA A 118 10.14 -0.02 1.83
CA ALA A 118 8.94 0.83 1.89
C ALA A 118 8.56 1.19 3.32
N VAL A 119 8.67 0.24 4.24
CA VAL A 119 8.40 0.44 5.66
C VAL A 119 9.39 1.42 6.26
N TYR A 120 10.69 1.24 5.98
CA TYR A 120 11.74 2.15 6.42
C TYR A 120 11.52 3.58 5.90
N ILE A 121 11.27 3.73 4.60
CA ILE A 121 10.94 5.02 3.99
C ILE A 121 9.68 5.63 4.60
N GLY A 122 8.65 4.81 4.82
CA GLY A 122 7.41 5.21 5.50
C GLY A 122 7.64 5.80 6.89
N LEU A 123 8.51 5.17 7.69
CA LEU A 123 8.91 5.67 9.00
C LEU A 123 9.65 7.01 8.90
N LEU A 124 10.60 7.15 7.98
CA LEU A 124 11.29 8.43 7.75
C LEU A 124 10.32 9.54 7.38
N ARG A 125 9.31 9.23 6.56
CA ARG A 125 8.25 10.16 6.15
C ARG A 125 7.39 10.61 7.32
N ILE A 126 6.89 9.66 8.11
CA ILE A 126 6.06 9.95 9.29
C ILE A 126 6.83 10.77 10.33
N GLN A 127 8.11 10.47 10.54
CA GLN A 127 8.97 11.19 11.49
C GLN A 127 9.47 12.55 10.96
N GLY A 128 9.10 12.94 9.74
CA GLY A 128 9.54 14.19 9.13
C GLY A 128 11.03 14.22 8.76
N LYS A 129 11.69 13.06 8.71
CA LYS A 129 13.11 12.89 8.34
C LYS A 129 13.33 12.79 6.83
N MET A 130 12.26 12.68 6.05
CA MET A 130 12.28 12.66 4.59
C MET A 130 11.25 13.63 4.00
N SER A 131 11.71 14.51 3.10
CA SER A 131 10.84 15.46 2.42
C SER A 131 9.94 14.78 1.38
N VAL A 132 8.92 15.50 0.90
CA VAL A 132 8.03 14.98 -0.17
C VAL A 132 8.78 14.85 -1.49
N SER A 133 9.69 15.77 -1.78
CA SER A 133 10.49 15.74 -3.01
C SER A 133 11.42 14.54 -3.03
N ASP A 134 12.11 14.26 -1.93
CA ASP A 134 13.04 13.12 -1.85
C ASP A 134 12.29 11.80 -2.04
N PHE A 135 11.10 11.70 -1.45
CA PHE A 135 10.21 10.55 -1.62
C PHE A 135 9.73 10.38 -3.07
N ALA A 136 9.36 11.47 -3.74
CA ALA A 136 8.86 11.42 -5.12
C ALA A 136 9.95 11.05 -6.13
N SER A 137 11.23 11.31 -5.83
CA SER A 137 12.38 10.93 -6.65
C SER A 137 13.04 9.62 -6.21
N LEU A 138 12.42 8.88 -5.29
CA LEU A 138 13.03 7.72 -4.67
C LEU A 138 13.16 6.57 -5.68
N ASP A 139 14.34 5.98 -5.70
CA ASP A 139 14.60 4.70 -6.36
C ASP A 139 14.92 3.66 -5.27
N TYR A 140 14.05 2.66 -5.16
CA TYR A 140 14.14 1.61 -4.14
C TYR A 140 15.39 0.74 -4.29
N ASP A 141 16.02 0.70 -5.46
CA ASP A 141 17.25 -0.07 -5.68
C ASP A 141 18.43 0.48 -4.87
N TYR A 142 18.40 1.78 -4.54
CA TYR A 142 19.46 2.46 -3.77
C TYR A 142 19.11 2.66 -2.29
N VAL A 143 17.95 2.20 -1.83
CA VAL A 143 17.55 2.33 -0.43
C VAL A 143 18.29 1.31 0.42
N ILE A 144 19.03 1.80 1.41
CA ILE A 144 19.67 1.00 2.45
C ILE A 144 18.85 1.20 3.73
N VAL A 145 18.32 0.09 4.27
CA VAL A 145 17.51 0.09 5.49
C VAL A 145 18.42 0.20 6.71
N ASP A 146 18.18 1.20 7.55
CA ASP A 146 18.81 1.31 8.86
C ASP A 146 17.96 0.65 9.94
N SER A 147 18.38 -0.54 10.36
CA SER A 147 17.67 -1.36 11.36
C SER A 147 17.69 -0.76 12.77
N SER A 148 18.44 0.33 13.02
CA SER A 148 18.41 1.01 14.32
C SER A 148 17.04 1.65 14.62
N MET A 149 16.18 1.80 13.61
CA MET A 149 14.83 2.37 13.75
C MET A 149 13.80 1.43 14.39
N VAL A 150 14.16 0.16 14.60
CA VAL A 150 13.32 -0.84 15.29
C VAL A 150 13.30 -0.60 16.81
N SER A 151 14.25 0.19 17.33
CA SER A 151 14.45 0.47 18.77
C SER A 151 13.49 1.50 19.36
#